data_AF-A0A1J7IK59-F1
#
_entry.id   AF-A0A1J7IK59-F1
#
_cell.length_a   1.000
_cell.length_b   1.000
_cell.length_c   1.000
_cell.angle_alpha   90.00
_cell.angle_beta   90.00
_cell.angle_gamma   90.00
#
_symmetry.space_group_name_H-M   'P 1'
#
loop_
_entity.id
_entity.type
_entity.pdbx_description
1 polymer ?
#
loop_
_entity_poly.entity_id
_entity_poly.type
_entity_poly.pdbx_seq_one_letter_code
_entity_poly.pdbx_strand_id
1 'polypeptide(L)' 'CGNCTTQVTPLWRRDAEGDPLCNACGLFLKLHGVMRPMSLRTDVIKKRNRTAAARSTGRK' A
#
# COMPACT_ATOMS: atom_id res chain seq x y z
N CYS A 1 8.10 2.26 -6.60
CA CYS A 1 6.65 2.16 -6.91
C CYS A 1 6.46 2.72 -8.31
N GLY A 2 5.96 1.91 -9.26
CA GLY A 2 5.77 2.35 -10.65
C GLY A 2 4.78 3.50 -10.81
N ASN A 3 3.81 3.64 -9.90
CA ASN A 3 2.80 4.69 -9.98
C ASN A 3 3.21 6.01 -9.30
N CYS A 4 3.55 5.97 -8.02
CA CYS A 4 3.77 7.19 -7.23
C CYS A 4 5.24 7.49 -6.91
N THR A 5 6.18 6.77 -7.52
CA THR A 5 7.64 6.89 -7.34
C THR A 5 8.18 6.79 -5.91
N THR A 6 7.34 6.48 -4.91
CA THR A 6 7.83 6.23 -3.55
C THR A 6 8.84 5.07 -3.53
N GLN A 7 9.91 5.29 -2.79
CA GLN A 7 10.95 4.31 -2.50
C GLN A 7 10.74 3.66 -1.12
N VAL A 8 9.90 4.27 -0.27
CA VAL A 8 9.62 3.80 1.08
C VAL A 8 8.15 3.40 1.17
N THR A 9 7.91 2.17 1.61
CA THR A 9 6.57 1.65 1.88
C THR A 9 6.66 0.55 2.92
N PRO A 10 5.70 0.43 3.85
CA PRO A 10 5.70 -0.65 4.83
C PRO A 10 5.48 -2.04 4.22
N LEU A 11 4.94 -2.10 3.00
CA LEU A 11 4.71 -3.34 2.25
C LEU A 11 4.76 -3.03 0.75
N TRP A 12 5.48 -3.85 -0.01
CA TRP A 12 5.45 -3.81 -1.47
C TRP A 12 4.34 -4.73 -1.99
N ARG A 13 3.64 -4.29 -3.02
CA ARG A 13 2.60 -5.05 -3.74
C ARG A 13 3.01 -5.19 -5.19
N ARG A 14 2.39 -6.14 -5.89
CA ARG A 14 2.47 -6.28 -7.35
C ARG A 14 1.09 -6.10 -7.93
N ASP A 15 1.00 -5.50 -9.11
CA ASP A 15 -0.24 -5.52 -9.89
C ASP A 15 -0.37 -6.82 -10.70
N ALA A 16 -1.37 -6.88 -11.59
CA ALA A 16 -1.62 -8.03 -12.44
C ALA A 16 -0.53 -8.27 -13.50
N GLU A 17 0.17 -7.21 -13.90
CA GLU A 17 1.29 -7.26 -14.86
C GLU A 17 2.62 -7.61 -14.18
N GLY A 18 2.66 -7.50 -12.85
CA GLY A 18 3.79 -7.84 -12.01
C GLY A 18 4.61 -6.64 -11.56
N ASP A 19 4.18 -5.42 -11.89
CA ASP A 19 4.88 -4.19 -11.58
C ASP A 19 4.85 -3.86 -10.08
N PRO A 20 5.97 -3.35 -9.53
CA PRO A 20 6.08 -3.05 -8.11
C PRO A 20 5.30 -1.78 -7.73
N LEU A 21 4.24 -1.95 -6.95
CA LEU A 21 3.44 -0.88 -6.35
C LEU A 21 3.68 -0.76 -4.84
N CYS A 22 3.57 0.45 -4.30
CA CYS A 22 3.56 0.63 -2.85
C CYS A 22 2.24 0.15 -2.24
N ASN A 23 2.19 -0.01 -0.92
CA ASN A 23 1.00 -0.51 -0.24
C ASN A 23 -0.22 0.40 -0.50
N ALA A 24 -0.03 1.72 -0.50
CA ALA A 24 -1.12 2.66 -0.74
C ALA A 24 -1.65 2.60 -2.17
N CYS A 25 -0.78 2.58 -3.18
CA CYS A 25 -1.20 2.50 -4.59
C CYS A 25 -1.86 1.16 -4.91
N GLY A 26 -1.30 0.04 -4.44
CA GLY A 26 -1.89 -1.28 -4.70
C GLY A 26 -3.24 -1.48 -3.98
N LEU A 27 -3.39 -0.96 -2.76
CA LEU A 27 -4.69 -0.99 -2.08
C LEU A 27 -5.73 -0.09 -2.75
N PHE A 28 -5.33 1.11 -3.17
CA PHE A 28 -6.22 2.04 -3.85
C PHE A 28 -6.71 1.47 -5.18
N LEU A 29 -5.80 0.92 -5.98
CA LEU A 29 -6.14 0.25 -7.24
C LEU A 29 -7.11 -0.92 -7.02
N LYS A 30 -6.86 -1.75 -6.01
CA LYS A 30 -7.74 -2.90 -5.69
C LYS A 30 -9.14 -2.47 -5.25
N LEU A 31 -9.26 -1.37 -4.49
CA LEU A 31 -10.54 -0.91 -3.94
C LEU A 31 -11.34 -0.06 -4.93
N HIS A 32 -10.67 0.75 -5.75
CA HIS A 32 -11.31 1.74 -6.62
C HIS A 32 -11.19 1.42 -8.12
N GLY A 33 -10.38 0.44 -8.51
CA GLY A 33 -10.17 0.07 -9.92
C GLY A 33 -9.36 1.09 -10.73
N VAL A 34 -8.95 2.20 -10.12
CA VAL A 34 -8.19 3.28 -10.77
C VAL A 34 -6.90 3.57 -10.03
N MET A 35 -5.93 4.15 -10.74
CA MET A 35 -4.63 4.49 -10.16
C MET A 35 -4.75 5.60 -9.11
N ARG A 36 -3.93 5.51 -8.05
CA ARG A 36 -3.94 6.48 -6.96
C ARG A 36 -3.50 7.85 -7.46
N PRO A 37 -4.33 8.91 -7.36
CA PRO A 37 -3.94 10.24 -7.81
C PRO A 37 -2.81 10.79 -6.93
N MET A 38 -1.88 11.51 -7.57
CA MET A 38 -0.68 12.07 -6.91
C MET A 38 -1.03 13.12 -5.85
N SER A 39 -2.19 13.77 -5.94
CA SER A 39 -2.68 14.72 -4.94
C SER A 39 -2.85 14.12 -3.54
N LEU A 40 -3.08 12.80 -3.44
CA LEU A 40 -3.21 12.10 -2.16
C LEU A 40 -1.87 11.58 -1.63
N ARG A 41 -0.78 11.70 -2.39
CA ARG A 41 0.54 11.26 -1.93
C ARG A 41 1.01 12.17 -0.80
N THR A 42 1.49 11.54 0.28
CA THR A 42 2.22 12.22 1.35
C THR A 42 3.60 11.58 1.44
N ASP A 43 4.65 12.38 1.57
CA ASP A 43 6.02 11.86 1.71
C ASP A 43 6.28 11.32 3.11
N VAL A 44 5.54 11.79 4.11
CA VAL A 44 5.63 11.30 5.49
C VAL A 44 4.71 10.10 5.68
N ILE A 45 5.28 8.95 6.03
CA ILE A 45 4.52 7.74 6.38
C ILE A 45 4.02 7.86 7.82
N LYS A 46 2.73 8.14 7.99
CA LYS A 46 2.11 8.24 9.33
C LYS A 46 2.02 6.87 10.00
N LYS A 47 2.69 6.72 11.15
CA LYS A 47 2.58 5.55 12.02
C LYS A 47 1.22 5.59 12.73
N ARG A 48 0.52 4.45 12.76
CA ARG A 48 -0.72 4.28 13.55
C ARG A 48 -0.35 3.65 14.89
N ASN A 49 -1.00 4.10 15.97
CA ASN A 49 -0.91 3.42 17.26
C ASN A 49 -1.61 2.06 17.12
N ARG A 50 -0.83 0.99 17.02
CA ARG A 50 -1.40 -0.36 16.88
C ARG A 50 -1.79 -0.82 18.28
N THR A 51 -3.09 -0.97 18.54
CA THR A 51 -3.53 -1.75 19.70
C THR A 51 -2.92 -3.16 19.57
N ALA A 52 -2.21 -3.61 20.61
CA ALA A 52 -1.56 -4.92 20.65
C ALA A 52 -2.62 -6.04 20.80
N ALA A 53 -3.53 -6.18 19.83
CA ALA A 53 -4.61 -7.15 19.89
C ALA A 53 -5.12 -7.43 18.47
N ALA A 54 -4.44 -8.35 17.78
CA ALA A 54 -4.96 -9.25 16.75
C ALA A 54 -3.78 -9.91 16.03
N ARG A 55 -2.95 -10.69 16.75
CA ARG A 55 -2.23 -11.78 16.09
C ARG A 55 -3.28 -12.85 15.78
N SER A 56 -4.12 -12.60 14.77
CA SER A 56 -4.97 -13.65 14.21
C SER A 56 -4.03 -14.64 13.54
N THR A 57 -3.82 -15.74 14.24
CA THR A 57 -3.35 -17.04 13.75
C THR A 57 -3.57 -17.20 12.25
N GLY A 58 -2.49 -17.56 11.56
CA GLY A 58 -2.51 -17.88 10.13
C GLY A 58 -3.64 -18.84 9.80
N ARG A 59 -4.43 -18.47 8.78
CA ARG A 59 -5.31 -19.42 8.09
C ARG A 59 -4.41 -20.33 7.25
N LYS A 60 -4.46 -21.61 7.57
CA LYS A 60 -3.95 -22.73 6.77
C LYS A 60 -4.46 -22.65 5.33
#